data_AF-A0A7S0U4Z0-F1
#
_entry.id   AF-A0A7S0U4Z0-F1
#
_cell.length_a   1.000
_cell.length_b   1.000
_cell.length_c   1.000
_cell.angle_alpha   90.00
_cell.angle_beta   90.00
_cell.angle_gamma   90.00
#
_symmetry.space_group_name_H-M   'P 1'
#
loop_
_entity.id
_entity.type
_entity.pdbx_description
1 polymer ?
#
loop_
_entity_poly.entity_id
_entity_poly.type
_entity_poly.pdbx_seq_one_letter_code
_entity_poly.pdbx_strand_id
1 'polypeptide(L)'
;EAGIEKVRSAASRVTSLDPVVAPGGVTRGKVVHVAGEYMRCISVLREKREKTLLPLALAEYGHVLRLLGDVRGAAQAWSDGLDTVFTVMHVWRHWRDIVPPSLMLRGENPASQEHLIAKYGAWSVLTAGSLSYALARYGHPQDLYVQLELSLLCAHLLAVPFSSGLPHPQRAAEFAAYTPRELIAGFDPLTDRFRSEPATLMDAAEFTTGVLIRNGHAVETLPMLSLYQYIAKYVVKDATAYANACVLKGRACAAAGFVSEACDLLFDVYAGRGLPDVVGAERPPKGQTGLPPKKDMYYDQTLPASAEGNGPSVQKLVESELPPELAEAYPASLRHLLALSKGELLLRLVDSTHQWPHPDEALAPVCEAAEATFTALRDAVFEAGKVEPEEPAEPAEGEEPPPTPAPRQNYTRLALSVIAQCDLVLAGLLEKRGLLTEALDRLAGLSSLLTSSGAAPPPPPGAGLG
;
A
#
# COMPACT_ATOMS: atom_id res chain seq x y z
N GLU A 1 -10.58 34.07 -5.46
CA GLU A 1 -9.51 33.75 -4.48
C GLU A 1 -10.04 33.61 -3.05
N ALA A 2 -10.69 34.61 -2.45
CA ALA A 2 -11.20 34.53 -1.07
C ALA A 2 -12.22 33.40 -0.78
N GLY A 3 -13.06 33.03 -1.76
CA GLY A 3 -13.99 31.88 -1.62
C GLY A 3 -13.28 30.52 -1.68
N ILE A 4 -12.24 30.43 -2.51
CA ILE A 4 -11.40 29.24 -2.65
C ILE A 4 -10.57 29.03 -1.37
N GLU A 5 -10.08 30.11 -0.75
CA GLU A 5 -9.31 30.07 0.50
C GLU A 5 -10.15 29.60 1.71
N LYS A 6 -11.43 29.96 1.75
CA LYS A 6 -12.38 29.44 2.76
C LYS A 6 -12.70 27.95 2.58
N VAL A 7 -12.89 27.49 1.35
CA VAL A 7 -13.09 26.05 1.05
C VAL A 7 -11.81 25.25 1.35
N ARG A 8 -10.63 25.80 1.02
CA ARG A 8 -9.30 25.22 1.32
C ARG A 8 -9.04 25.04 2.82
N SER A 9 -9.44 26.02 3.65
CA SER A 9 -9.31 25.92 5.11
C SER A 9 -10.19 24.80 5.68
N ALA A 10 -11.39 24.59 5.13
CA ALA A 10 -12.30 23.52 5.54
C ALA A 10 -11.84 22.13 5.06
N ALA A 11 -11.29 22.03 3.85
CA ALA A 11 -10.81 20.78 3.25
C ALA A 11 -9.58 20.20 3.97
N SER A 12 -8.61 21.06 4.33
CA SER A 12 -7.39 20.64 5.05
C SER A 12 -7.63 20.03 6.43
N ARG A 13 -8.85 20.17 6.99
CA ARG A 13 -9.24 19.56 8.27
C ARG A 13 -9.97 18.23 8.10
N VAL A 14 -10.34 17.86 6.87
CA VAL A 14 -11.12 16.65 6.55
C VAL A 14 -10.24 15.54 5.97
N THR A 15 -9.09 15.86 5.37
CA THR A 15 -8.24 14.89 4.67
C THR A 15 -7.39 13.97 5.58
N SER A 16 -7.40 14.15 6.90
CA SER A 16 -6.65 13.30 7.84
C SER A 16 -7.45 12.11 8.43
N LEU A 17 -8.43 11.55 7.70
CA LEU A 17 -9.38 10.59 8.28
C LEU A 17 -9.40 9.23 7.56
N ASP A 18 -8.68 8.27 8.14
CA ASP A 18 -9.19 6.90 8.25
C ASP A 18 -10.30 6.84 9.33
N PRO A 19 -11.20 5.84 9.31
CA PRO A 19 -12.47 5.86 10.04
C PRO A 19 -12.36 5.61 11.55
N VAL A 20 -11.21 5.88 12.17
CA VAL A 20 -11.05 5.84 13.63
C VAL A 20 -11.20 7.26 14.15
N VAL A 21 -12.45 7.59 14.51
CA VAL A 21 -12.90 8.68 15.40
C VAL A 21 -11.84 9.76 15.67
N ALA A 22 -11.79 10.81 14.85
CA ALA A 22 -11.03 12.00 15.24
C ALA A 22 -11.68 12.71 16.44
N PRO A 23 -10.89 13.14 17.44
CA PRO A 23 -11.36 13.91 18.58
C PRO A 23 -11.61 15.35 18.14
N GLY A 24 -12.81 15.59 17.63
CA GLY A 24 -13.24 16.90 17.13
C GLY A 24 -14.40 16.74 16.18
N GLY A 25 -15.60 16.56 16.74
CA GLY A 25 -16.83 16.23 16.01
C GLY A 25 -17.06 17.06 14.74
N VAL A 26 -16.67 16.50 13.59
CA VAL A 26 -17.15 16.92 12.29
C VAL A 26 -18.57 16.41 12.18
N THR A 27 -19.54 17.29 12.45
CA THR A 27 -20.94 16.94 12.30
C THR A 27 -21.25 16.71 10.83
N ARG A 28 -22.06 15.69 10.52
CA ARG A 28 -22.49 15.36 9.15
C ARG A 28 -23.00 16.59 8.38
N GLY A 29 -23.67 17.52 9.07
CA GLY A 29 -24.12 18.80 8.49
C GLY A 29 -23.02 19.68 7.93
N LYS A 30 -21.81 19.70 8.54
CA LYS A 30 -20.65 20.43 8.01
C LYS A 30 -20.14 19.80 6.71
N VAL A 31 -20.10 18.45 6.64
CA VAL A 31 -19.64 17.72 5.45
C VAL A 31 -20.60 17.96 4.27
N VAL A 32 -21.91 17.93 4.52
CA VAL A 32 -22.93 18.24 3.50
C VAL A 32 -22.78 19.67 2.98
N HIS A 33 -22.52 20.64 3.87
CA HIS A 33 -22.29 22.02 3.46
C HIS A 33 -21.04 22.15 2.57
N VAL A 34 -19.94 21.50 2.96
CA VAL A 34 -18.69 21.46 2.17
C VAL A 34 -18.92 20.84 0.78
N ALA A 35 -19.69 19.76 0.69
CA ALA A 35 -20.06 19.16 -0.59
C ALA A 35 -20.79 20.16 -1.50
N GLY A 36 -21.73 20.94 -0.95
CA GLY A 36 -22.44 21.99 -1.69
C GLY A 36 -21.57 23.15 -2.14
N GLU A 37 -20.53 23.51 -1.39
CA GLU A 37 -19.53 24.50 -1.82
C GLU A 37 -18.65 23.97 -2.97
N TYR A 38 -18.20 22.71 -2.88
CA TYR A 38 -17.45 22.07 -3.96
C TYR A 38 -18.27 21.97 -5.24
N MET A 39 -19.54 21.59 -5.16
CA MET A 39 -20.42 21.53 -6.32
C MET A 39 -20.52 22.89 -7.03
N ARG A 40 -20.66 23.99 -6.28
CA ARG A 40 -20.65 25.35 -6.85
C ARG A 40 -19.29 25.72 -7.45
N CYS A 41 -18.21 25.39 -6.76
CA CYS A 41 -16.85 25.62 -7.24
C CYS A 41 -16.61 24.91 -8.58
N ILE A 42 -16.98 23.63 -8.68
CA ILE A 42 -16.87 22.81 -9.88
C ILE A 42 -17.67 23.42 -11.03
N SER A 43 -18.90 23.89 -10.79
CA SER A 43 -19.69 24.57 -11.83
C SER A 43 -18.97 25.79 -12.40
N VAL A 44 -18.41 26.66 -11.54
CA VAL A 44 -17.65 27.84 -11.97
C VAL A 44 -16.38 27.44 -12.73
N LEU A 45 -15.65 26.43 -12.24
CA LEU A 45 -14.43 25.94 -12.89
C LEU A 45 -14.74 25.35 -14.28
N ARG A 46 -15.85 24.63 -14.44
CA ARG A 46 -16.35 24.13 -15.73
C ARG A 46 -16.70 25.26 -16.69
N GLU A 47 -17.44 26.28 -16.21
CA GLU A 47 -17.77 27.47 -17.00
C GLU A 47 -16.52 28.22 -17.49
N LYS A 48 -15.51 28.34 -16.63
CA LYS A 48 -14.24 28.99 -16.95
C LYS A 48 -13.27 28.12 -17.75
N ARG A 49 -13.59 26.84 -17.96
CA ARG A 49 -12.72 25.84 -18.63
C ARG A 49 -11.34 25.74 -17.98
N GLU A 50 -11.30 25.84 -16.65
CA GLU A 50 -10.07 25.71 -15.88
C GLU A 50 -9.59 24.26 -15.88
N LYS A 51 -8.38 24.01 -16.40
CA LYS A 51 -7.87 22.63 -16.62
C LYS A 51 -7.05 22.07 -15.46
N THR A 52 -6.52 22.94 -14.61
CA THR A 52 -5.59 22.56 -13.52
C THR A 52 -6.32 22.39 -12.20
N LEU A 53 -7.21 23.32 -11.85
CA LEU A 53 -7.94 23.30 -10.58
C LEU A 53 -9.18 22.40 -10.61
N LEU A 54 -9.78 22.17 -11.79
CA LEU A 54 -10.97 21.35 -11.92
C LEU A 54 -10.73 19.87 -11.52
N PRO A 55 -9.67 19.18 -12.00
CA PRO A 55 -9.37 17.83 -11.54
C PRO A 55 -9.14 17.72 -10.03
N LEU A 56 -8.46 18.71 -9.44
CA LEU A 56 -8.21 18.75 -8.01
C LEU A 56 -9.52 18.90 -7.22
N ALA A 57 -10.38 19.84 -7.62
CA ALA A 57 -11.69 20.03 -6.99
C ALA A 57 -12.57 18.78 -7.10
N LEU A 58 -12.52 18.07 -8.24
CA LEU A 58 -13.21 16.81 -8.44
C LEU A 58 -12.64 15.67 -7.57
N ALA A 59 -11.33 15.62 -7.38
CA ALA A 59 -10.66 14.67 -6.48
C ALA A 59 -11.15 14.84 -5.03
N GLU A 60 -11.04 16.06 -4.50
CA GLU A 60 -11.48 16.40 -3.14
C GLU A 60 -12.99 16.19 -2.96
N TYR A 61 -13.80 16.62 -3.93
CA TYR A 61 -15.25 16.42 -3.92
C TYR A 61 -15.63 14.94 -3.86
N GLY A 62 -14.95 14.07 -4.62
CA GLY A 62 -15.18 12.63 -4.54
C GLY A 62 -14.86 12.04 -3.16
N HIS A 63 -13.79 12.50 -2.49
CA HIS A 63 -13.51 12.11 -1.10
C HIS A 63 -14.61 12.55 -0.14
N VAL A 64 -15.15 13.76 -0.30
CA VAL A 64 -16.27 14.28 0.50
C VAL A 64 -17.55 13.46 0.28
N LEU A 65 -17.89 13.12 -0.97
CA LEU A 65 -19.05 12.27 -1.29
C LEU A 65 -18.91 10.88 -0.68
N ARG A 66 -17.71 10.29 -0.76
CA ARG A 66 -17.41 9.01 -0.10
C ARG A 66 -17.66 9.08 1.40
N LEU A 67 -17.23 10.14 2.05
CA LEU A 67 -17.45 10.35 3.49
C LEU A 67 -18.93 10.48 3.85
N LEU A 68 -19.76 10.99 2.92
CA LEU A 68 -21.22 11.04 3.04
C LEU A 68 -21.92 9.70 2.76
N GLY A 69 -21.17 8.69 2.30
CA GLY A 69 -21.69 7.37 1.92
C GLY A 69 -22.11 7.27 0.45
N ASP A 70 -21.97 8.32 -0.35
CA ASP A 70 -22.28 8.31 -1.78
C ASP A 70 -21.06 7.84 -2.60
N VAL A 71 -20.84 6.52 -2.59
CA VAL A 71 -19.73 5.88 -3.32
C VAL A 71 -19.89 6.02 -4.83
N ARG A 72 -21.13 6.00 -5.35
CA ARG A 72 -21.39 6.12 -6.80
C ARG A 72 -21.10 7.52 -7.29
N GLY A 73 -21.57 8.55 -6.60
CA GLY A 73 -21.25 9.94 -6.89
C GLY A 73 -19.76 10.22 -6.77
N ALA A 74 -19.09 9.64 -5.76
CA ALA A 74 -17.64 9.74 -5.61
C ALA A 74 -16.88 9.15 -6.83
N ALA A 75 -17.26 7.95 -7.26
CA ALA A 75 -16.66 7.31 -8.44
C ALA A 75 -16.87 8.14 -9.71
N GLN A 76 -18.07 8.71 -9.89
CA GLN A 76 -18.34 9.59 -11.02
C GLN A 76 -17.48 10.87 -10.97
N ALA A 77 -17.36 11.51 -9.80
CA ALA A 77 -16.50 12.69 -9.63
C ALA A 77 -15.03 12.39 -9.95
N TRP A 78 -14.51 11.24 -9.51
CA TRP A 78 -13.14 10.86 -9.82
C TRP A 78 -12.92 10.51 -11.30
N SER A 79 -13.88 9.83 -11.93
CA SER A 79 -13.84 9.56 -13.37
C SER A 79 -13.87 10.86 -14.18
N ASP A 80 -14.77 11.79 -13.84
CA ASP A 80 -14.84 13.11 -14.46
C ASP A 80 -13.51 13.89 -14.28
N GLY A 81 -12.88 13.76 -13.10
CA GLY A 81 -11.59 14.36 -12.81
C GLY A 81 -10.49 13.82 -13.71
N LEU A 82 -10.44 12.49 -13.89
CA LEU A 82 -9.47 11.80 -14.72
C LEU A 82 -9.64 12.19 -16.20
N ASP A 83 -10.89 12.21 -16.67
CA ASP A 83 -11.25 12.63 -18.02
C ASP A 83 -10.88 14.10 -18.28
N THR A 84 -11.01 14.96 -17.26
CA THR A 84 -10.60 16.37 -17.34
C THR A 84 -9.09 16.53 -17.49
N VAL A 85 -8.28 15.73 -16.80
CA VAL A 85 -6.81 15.80 -16.91
C VAL A 85 -6.36 15.48 -18.34
N PHE A 86 -6.85 14.38 -18.90
CA PHE A 86 -6.41 13.90 -20.20
C PHE A 86 -7.20 14.46 -21.38
N THR A 87 -8.32 15.15 -21.11
CA THR A 87 -9.28 15.65 -22.11
C THR A 87 -9.86 14.54 -23.00
N VAL A 88 -10.00 13.33 -22.45
CA VAL A 88 -10.54 12.13 -23.10
C VAL A 88 -11.65 11.58 -22.21
N MET A 89 -12.75 11.10 -22.81
CA MET A 89 -13.83 10.48 -22.04
C MET A 89 -13.49 9.05 -21.68
N HIS A 90 -13.87 8.62 -20.48
CA HIS A 90 -13.66 7.26 -19.97
C HIS A 90 -12.20 6.82 -20.06
N VAL A 91 -11.29 7.68 -19.57
CA VAL A 91 -9.83 7.44 -19.60
C VAL A 91 -9.48 6.04 -19.15
N TRP A 92 -10.08 5.55 -18.07
CA TRP A 92 -9.74 4.24 -17.51
C TRP A 92 -10.00 3.06 -18.48
N ARG A 93 -10.87 3.21 -19.49
CA ARG A 93 -11.09 2.18 -20.53
C ARG A 93 -10.08 2.22 -21.66
N HIS A 94 -9.50 3.38 -21.91
CA HIS A 94 -8.65 3.67 -23.07
C HIS A 94 -7.29 4.24 -22.64
N TRP A 95 -6.88 3.99 -21.40
CA TRP A 95 -5.69 4.64 -20.83
C TRP A 95 -4.40 4.22 -21.53
N ARG A 96 -4.40 3.05 -22.18
CA ARG A 96 -3.29 2.58 -23.02
C ARG A 96 -3.11 3.40 -24.30
N ASP A 97 -4.12 4.16 -24.74
CA ASP A 97 -3.96 5.11 -25.85
C ASP A 97 -3.25 6.40 -25.37
N ILE A 98 -3.37 6.71 -24.07
CA ILE A 98 -2.72 7.85 -23.42
C ILE A 98 -1.28 7.48 -23.03
N VAL A 99 -1.08 6.28 -22.51
CA VAL A 99 0.21 5.68 -22.17
C VAL A 99 0.45 4.49 -23.11
N PRO A 100 0.87 4.73 -24.37
CA PRO A 100 1.12 3.67 -25.34
C PRO A 100 2.19 2.69 -24.83
N PRO A 101 2.23 1.45 -25.36
CA PRO A 101 3.19 0.43 -24.94
C PRO A 101 4.65 0.87 -24.95
N SER A 102 5.04 1.78 -25.85
CA SER A 102 6.38 2.38 -25.88
C SER A 102 6.71 3.22 -24.64
N LEU A 103 5.68 3.82 -24.02
CA LEU A 103 5.74 4.63 -22.80
C LEU A 103 5.49 3.82 -21.53
N MET A 104 5.11 2.55 -21.64
CA MET A 104 4.90 1.71 -20.46
C MET A 104 6.23 1.39 -19.78
N LEU A 105 6.18 1.15 -18.48
CA LEU A 105 7.33 0.80 -17.64
C LEU A 105 8.04 -0.50 -18.04
N ARG A 106 7.39 -1.37 -18.84
CA ARG A 106 8.00 -2.54 -19.50
C ARG A 106 8.43 -2.31 -20.95
N GLY A 107 8.18 -1.12 -21.50
CA GLY A 107 8.43 -0.79 -22.90
C GLY A 107 9.92 -0.70 -23.22
N GLU A 108 10.26 -0.92 -24.49
CA GLU A 108 11.66 -0.93 -24.97
C GLU A 108 12.32 0.46 -24.96
N ASN A 109 11.53 1.55 -24.95
CA ASN A 109 12.04 2.93 -25.02
C ASN A 109 11.37 3.89 -24.01
N PRO A 110 11.72 3.77 -22.71
CA PRO A 110 11.16 4.62 -21.64
C PRO A 110 11.51 6.12 -21.75
N ALA A 111 12.51 6.50 -22.57
CA ALA A 111 12.92 7.89 -22.76
C ALA A 111 11.82 8.81 -23.35
N SER A 112 10.70 8.22 -23.78
CA SER A 112 9.55 8.95 -24.31
C SER A 112 8.55 9.42 -23.23
N GLN A 113 8.70 9.01 -21.96
CA GLN A 113 7.78 9.40 -20.87
C GLN A 113 7.80 10.90 -20.52
N GLU A 114 8.87 11.62 -20.88
CA GLU A 114 8.97 13.08 -20.80
C GLU A 114 7.77 13.78 -21.49
N HIS A 115 7.21 13.16 -22.53
CA HIS A 115 6.05 13.67 -23.27
C HIS A 115 4.81 13.87 -22.38
N LEU A 116 4.62 13.09 -21.31
CA LEU A 116 3.42 13.23 -20.46
C LEU A 116 3.51 14.46 -19.56
N ILE A 117 4.67 14.72 -18.94
CA ILE A 117 4.88 15.94 -18.14
C ILE A 117 4.83 17.16 -19.04
N ALA A 118 5.48 17.11 -20.21
CA ALA A 118 5.45 18.21 -21.16
C ALA A 118 4.03 18.54 -21.65
N LYS A 119 3.18 17.51 -21.82
CA LYS A 119 1.81 17.68 -22.33
C LYS A 119 0.79 18.07 -21.26
N TYR A 120 0.85 17.47 -20.07
CA TYR A 120 -0.20 17.59 -19.04
C TYR A 120 0.27 18.31 -17.76
N GLY A 121 1.58 18.42 -17.56
CA GLY A 121 2.19 18.98 -16.35
C GLY A 121 2.30 17.98 -15.20
N ALA A 122 3.34 18.13 -14.38
CA ALA A 122 3.67 17.20 -13.29
C ALA A 122 2.54 17.08 -12.25
N TRP A 123 1.94 18.20 -11.83
CA TRP A 123 0.83 18.18 -10.86
C TRP A 123 -0.37 17.41 -11.39
N SER A 124 -0.80 17.68 -12.63
CA SER A 124 -1.97 17.02 -13.22
C SER A 124 -1.77 15.51 -13.32
N VAL A 125 -0.55 15.06 -13.66
CA VAL A 125 -0.18 13.64 -13.71
C VAL A 125 -0.26 12.99 -12.32
N LEU A 126 0.27 13.64 -11.28
CA LEU A 126 0.17 13.15 -9.90
C LEU A 126 -1.29 13.12 -9.40
N THR A 127 -2.09 14.13 -9.74
CA THR A 127 -3.53 14.14 -9.45
C THR A 127 -4.24 12.99 -10.17
N ALA A 128 -3.92 12.73 -11.45
CA ALA A 128 -4.48 11.60 -12.19
C ALA A 128 -4.10 10.24 -11.58
N GLY A 129 -2.87 10.10 -11.06
CA GLY A 129 -2.47 8.91 -10.28
C GLY A 129 -3.35 8.72 -9.04
N SER A 130 -3.56 9.79 -8.27
CA SER A 130 -4.41 9.78 -7.08
C SER A 130 -5.88 9.44 -7.40
N LEU A 131 -6.41 9.99 -8.49
CA LEU A 131 -7.76 9.70 -8.99
C LEU A 131 -7.92 8.24 -9.45
N SER A 132 -6.90 7.71 -10.14
CA SER A 132 -6.87 6.31 -10.60
C SER A 132 -6.89 5.35 -9.41
N TYR A 133 -6.09 5.64 -8.39
CA TYR A 133 -6.10 4.92 -7.12
C TYR A 133 -7.49 4.98 -6.45
N ALA A 134 -8.10 6.15 -6.32
CA ALA A 134 -9.40 6.30 -5.66
C ALA A 134 -10.50 5.51 -6.38
N LEU A 135 -10.52 5.52 -7.71
CA LEU A 135 -11.41 4.69 -8.53
C LEU A 135 -11.16 3.19 -8.29
N ALA A 136 -9.89 2.75 -8.25
CA ALA A 136 -9.54 1.34 -8.06
C ALA A 136 -9.94 0.81 -6.66
N ARG A 137 -9.66 1.61 -5.61
CA ARG A 137 -9.91 1.22 -4.22
C ARG A 137 -11.36 1.35 -3.81
N TYR A 138 -12.02 2.42 -4.22
CA TYR A 138 -13.35 2.78 -3.70
C TYR A 138 -14.45 2.75 -4.77
N GLY A 139 -14.13 3.08 -6.03
CA GLY A 139 -15.12 3.07 -7.12
C GLY A 139 -15.48 1.66 -7.59
N HIS A 140 -14.48 0.80 -7.75
CA HIS A 140 -14.62 -0.55 -8.30
C HIS A 140 -14.02 -1.66 -7.42
N PRO A 141 -14.37 -1.75 -6.11
CA PRO A 141 -13.73 -2.70 -5.20
C PRO A 141 -14.01 -4.19 -5.50
N GLN A 142 -15.06 -4.49 -6.27
CA GLN A 142 -15.50 -5.85 -6.61
C GLN A 142 -15.04 -6.29 -8.01
N ASP A 143 -14.62 -5.34 -8.86
CA ASP A 143 -14.20 -5.64 -10.22
C ASP A 143 -12.67 -5.72 -10.26
N LEU A 144 -12.14 -6.94 -10.12
CA LEU A 144 -10.70 -7.19 -10.05
C LEU A 144 -9.97 -6.76 -11.33
N TYR A 145 -10.64 -6.84 -12.48
CA TYR A 145 -10.07 -6.42 -13.75
C TYR A 145 -9.92 -4.91 -13.80
N VAL A 146 -10.99 -4.16 -13.50
CA VAL A 146 -10.94 -2.69 -13.47
C VAL A 146 -9.98 -2.19 -12.40
N GLN A 147 -9.93 -2.86 -11.24
CA GLN A 147 -8.97 -2.55 -10.18
C GLN A 147 -7.51 -2.74 -10.64
N LEU A 148 -7.21 -3.81 -11.38
CA LEU A 148 -5.88 -4.03 -11.97
C LEU A 148 -5.54 -2.94 -12.99
N GLU A 149 -6.46 -2.64 -13.91
CA GLU A 149 -6.28 -1.66 -14.98
C GLU A 149 -5.98 -0.25 -14.45
N LEU A 150 -6.77 0.19 -13.47
CA LEU A 150 -6.55 1.47 -12.80
C LEU A 150 -5.28 1.48 -11.94
N SER A 151 -4.90 0.35 -11.37
CA SER A 151 -3.65 0.22 -10.60
C SER A 151 -2.43 0.29 -11.51
N LEU A 152 -2.49 -0.31 -12.71
CA LEU A 152 -1.45 -0.16 -13.73
C LEU A 152 -1.32 1.30 -14.16
N LEU A 153 -2.44 1.95 -14.49
CA LEU A 153 -2.45 3.37 -14.83
C LEU A 153 -1.85 4.23 -13.70
N CYS A 154 -2.25 3.98 -12.45
CA CYS A 154 -1.71 4.66 -11.27
C CYS A 154 -0.19 4.52 -11.19
N ALA A 155 0.34 3.29 -11.27
CA ALA A 155 1.77 3.03 -11.20
C ALA A 155 2.55 3.75 -12.31
N HIS A 156 2.02 3.77 -13.55
CA HIS A 156 2.63 4.52 -14.64
C HIS A 156 2.66 6.02 -14.35
N LEU A 157 1.53 6.61 -13.95
CA LEU A 157 1.46 8.06 -13.68
C LEU A 157 2.34 8.49 -12.51
N LEU A 158 2.47 7.66 -11.48
CA LEU A 158 3.35 7.94 -10.35
C LEU A 158 4.83 7.73 -10.65
N ALA A 159 5.16 6.99 -11.71
CA ALA A 159 6.53 6.83 -12.20
C ALA A 159 7.00 8.01 -13.07
N VAL A 160 6.06 8.66 -13.77
CA VAL A 160 6.33 9.74 -14.74
C VAL A 160 7.25 10.85 -14.22
N PRO A 161 7.18 11.34 -12.96
CA PRO A 161 8.11 12.36 -12.48
C PRO A 161 9.60 12.01 -12.71
N PHE A 162 9.97 10.73 -12.57
CA PHE A 162 11.34 10.26 -12.79
C PHE A 162 11.74 10.23 -14.27
N SER A 163 10.81 10.38 -15.21
CA SER A 163 11.13 10.46 -16.65
C SER A 163 11.63 11.82 -17.11
N SER A 164 11.66 12.83 -16.22
CA SER A 164 11.97 14.23 -16.54
C SER A 164 13.46 14.54 -16.78
N GLY A 165 14.33 13.53 -16.84
CA GLY A 165 15.75 13.66 -17.18
C GLY A 165 16.70 12.87 -16.29
N LEU A 166 17.99 12.85 -16.66
CA LEU A 166 19.07 12.29 -15.82
C LEU A 166 19.15 13.09 -14.50
N PRO A 167 19.31 12.43 -13.33
CA PRO A 167 19.99 11.15 -13.13
C PRO A 167 19.09 9.92 -12.92
N HIS A 168 17.80 10.00 -13.22
CA HIS A 168 16.86 8.93 -12.89
C HIS A 168 17.00 7.70 -13.81
N PRO A 169 16.85 6.48 -13.27
CA PRO A 169 16.77 5.28 -14.08
C PRO A 169 15.57 5.35 -15.02
N GLN A 170 15.71 4.74 -16.20
CA GLN A 170 14.67 4.79 -17.21
C GLN A 170 13.85 3.49 -17.23
N ARG A 171 14.44 2.37 -16.79
CA ARG A 171 13.73 1.08 -16.71
C ARG A 171 13.21 0.86 -15.30
N ALA A 172 11.98 0.35 -15.18
CA ALA A 172 11.39 0.08 -13.87
C ALA A 172 12.22 -0.88 -13.01
N ALA A 173 12.86 -1.88 -13.62
CA ALA A 173 13.75 -2.82 -12.93
C ALA A 173 14.95 -2.12 -12.24
N GLU A 174 15.51 -1.07 -12.85
CA GLU A 174 16.65 -0.33 -12.30
C GLU A 174 16.26 0.44 -11.03
N PHE A 175 14.95 0.64 -10.79
CA PHE A 175 14.48 1.24 -9.54
C PHE A 175 14.65 0.32 -8.32
N ALA A 176 14.94 -0.98 -8.50
CA ALA A 176 15.11 -1.92 -7.39
C ALA A 176 16.18 -1.45 -6.37
N ALA A 177 17.37 -1.06 -6.87
CA ALA A 177 18.46 -0.55 -6.05
C ALA A 177 18.47 0.99 -5.92
N TYR A 178 17.69 1.70 -6.74
CA TYR A 178 17.70 3.16 -6.78
C TYR A 178 16.95 3.78 -5.60
N THR A 179 17.52 4.80 -4.96
CA THR A 179 16.82 5.63 -3.97
C THR A 179 16.90 7.09 -4.40
N PRO A 180 15.78 7.73 -4.78
CA PRO A 180 15.77 9.11 -5.24
C PRO A 180 16.15 10.11 -4.14
N ARG A 181 16.89 11.15 -4.52
CA ARG A 181 17.17 12.32 -3.68
C ARG A 181 16.40 13.57 -4.11
N GLU A 182 15.93 13.57 -5.33
CA GLU A 182 15.08 14.58 -5.95
C GLU A 182 14.07 13.88 -6.85
N LEU A 183 12.96 14.54 -7.14
CA LEU A 183 11.87 14.00 -7.95
C LEU A 183 11.91 14.47 -9.41
N ILE A 184 12.13 15.78 -9.61
CA ILE A 184 12.38 16.42 -10.90
C ILE A 184 13.53 17.40 -10.66
N ALA A 185 14.52 17.45 -11.56
CA ALA A 185 15.71 18.29 -11.38
C ALA A 185 15.32 19.76 -11.16
N GLY A 186 15.65 20.31 -9.99
CA GLY A 186 15.39 21.71 -9.63
C GLY A 186 13.92 22.09 -9.38
N PHE A 187 12.99 21.13 -9.40
CA PHE A 187 11.57 21.37 -9.21
C PHE A 187 10.93 20.22 -8.42
N ASP A 188 10.25 20.53 -7.31
CA ASP A 188 9.50 19.52 -6.57
C ASP A 188 8.00 19.87 -6.58
N PRO A 189 7.16 19.11 -7.31
CA PRO A 189 5.72 19.35 -7.36
C PRO A 189 5.03 19.17 -5.99
N LEU A 190 5.68 18.51 -5.03
CA LEU A 190 5.13 18.22 -3.71
C LEU A 190 5.36 19.33 -2.68
N THR A 191 6.05 20.40 -3.07
CA THR A 191 6.26 21.59 -2.22
C THR A 191 4.96 22.32 -1.89
N ASP A 192 4.01 22.36 -2.83
CA ASP A 192 2.70 22.94 -2.64
C ASP A 192 1.70 21.86 -2.20
N ARG A 193 1.47 21.79 -0.88
CA ARG A 193 0.51 20.85 -0.26
C ARG A 193 -0.91 20.96 -0.81
N PHE A 194 -1.27 22.09 -1.43
CA PHE A 194 -2.62 22.29 -1.97
C PHE A 194 -2.76 21.80 -3.40
N ARG A 195 -1.67 21.45 -4.09
CA ARG A 195 -1.71 20.90 -5.46
C ARG A 195 -1.53 19.39 -5.49
N SER A 196 -0.87 18.84 -4.48
CA SER A 196 -0.63 17.42 -4.34
C SER A 196 -0.62 17.07 -2.87
N GLU A 197 -1.39 16.06 -2.49
CA GLU A 197 -1.45 15.55 -1.14
C GLU A 197 -0.50 14.36 -0.97
N PRO A 198 0.61 14.49 -0.23
CA PRO A 198 1.60 13.42 -0.10
C PRO A 198 1.01 12.15 0.54
N ALA A 199 0.09 12.30 1.49
CA ALA A 199 -0.58 11.17 2.15
C ALA A 199 -1.35 10.31 1.14
N THR A 200 -2.16 10.93 0.27
CA THR A 200 -2.91 10.22 -0.77
C THR A 200 -2.00 9.49 -1.75
N LEU A 201 -0.84 10.06 -2.08
CA LEU A 201 0.15 9.41 -2.95
C LEU A 201 0.81 8.20 -2.29
N MET A 202 1.07 8.26 -0.98
CA MET A 202 1.58 7.12 -0.21
C MET A 202 0.53 6.00 -0.12
N ASP A 203 -0.73 6.35 0.16
CA ASP A 203 -1.85 5.39 0.16
C ASP A 203 -2.06 4.76 -1.22
N ALA A 204 -1.94 5.56 -2.28
CA ALA A 204 -1.99 5.09 -3.65
C ALA A 204 -0.89 4.07 -3.91
N ALA A 205 0.35 4.39 -3.52
CA ALA A 205 1.47 3.48 -3.68
C ALA A 205 1.27 2.16 -2.91
N GLU A 206 0.81 2.21 -1.66
CA GLU A 206 0.56 1.02 -0.86
C GLU A 206 -0.52 0.11 -1.47
N PHE A 207 -1.67 0.68 -1.79
CA PHE A 207 -2.78 -0.09 -2.36
C PHE A 207 -2.44 -0.66 -3.74
N THR A 208 -1.91 0.19 -4.64
CA THR A 208 -1.54 -0.21 -6.00
C THR A 208 -0.47 -1.30 -5.98
N THR A 209 0.50 -1.24 -5.07
CA THR A 209 1.52 -2.29 -4.91
C THR A 209 0.87 -3.63 -4.56
N GLY A 210 -0.08 -3.65 -3.63
CA GLY A 210 -0.80 -4.87 -3.26
C GLY A 210 -1.54 -5.51 -4.43
N VAL A 211 -2.23 -4.70 -5.25
CA VAL A 211 -2.93 -5.17 -6.45
C VAL A 211 -1.94 -5.70 -7.50
N LEU A 212 -0.87 -4.95 -7.79
CA LEU A 212 0.06 -5.30 -8.85
C LEU A 212 0.91 -6.53 -8.53
N ILE A 213 1.39 -6.69 -7.28
CA ILE A 213 2.13 -7.89 -6.87
C ILE A 213 1.27 -9.15 -7.05
N ARG A 214 0.00 -9.12 -6.60
CA ARG A 214 -0.92 -10.26 -6.70
C ARG A 214 -1.22 -10.66 -8.15
N ASN A 215 -1.08 -9.74 -9.10
CA ASN A 215 -1.32 -9.98 -10.52
C ASN A 215 -0.03 -10.16 -11.34
N GLY A 216 1.15 -10.33 -10.72
CA GLY A 216 2.41 -10.58 -11.43
C GLY A 216 3.04 -9.34 -12.09
N HIS A 217 2.66 -8.15 -11.63
CA HIS A 217 3.15 -6.85 -12.09
C HIS A 217 4.08 -6.15 -11.08
N ALA A 218 4.91 -6.94 -10.38
CA ALA A 218 5.76 -6.43 -9.31
C ALA A 218 6.81 -5.41 -9.78
N VAL A 219 7.39 -5.60 -10.98
CA VAL A 219 8.42 -4.70 -11.53
C VAL A 219 7.87 -3.29 -11.74
N GLU A 220 6.63 -3.16 -12.18
CA GLU A 220 5.97 -1.87 -12.45
C GLU A 220 5.74 -1.03 -11.18
N THR A 221 5.77 -1.66 -10.00
CA THR A 221 5.61 -0.95 -8.72
C THR A 221 6.87 -0.19 -8.30
N LEU A 222 8.06 -0.59 -8.77
CA LEU A 222 9.34 -0.12 -8.25
C LEU A 222 9.58 1.40 -8.36
N PRO A 223 9.23 2.08 -9.48
CA PRO A 223 9.35 3.53 -9.56
C PRO A 223 8.41 4.23 -8.58
N MET A 224 7.15 3.81 -8.52
CA MET A 224 6.16 4.35 -7.60
C MET A 224 6.56 4.15 -6.13
N LEU A 225 7.13 3.01 -5.77
CA LEU A 225 7.66 2.76 -4.43
C LEU A 225 8.90 3.61 -4.12
N SER A 226 9.69 3.95 -5.13
CA SER A 226 10.79 4.91 -4.99
C SER A 226 10.27 6.33 -4.77
N LEU A 227 9.15 6.71 -5.41
CA LEU A 227 8.42 7.95 -5.09
C LEU A 227 7.91 7.92 -3.64
N TYR A 228 7.34 6.82 -3.18
CA TYR A 228 6.92 6.68 -1.77
C TYR A 228 8.13 6.90 -0.83
N GLN A 229 9.26 6.23 -1.06
CA GLN A 229 10.48 6.46 -0.28
C GLN A 229 10.92 7.94 -0.27
N TYR A 230 10.86 8.63 -1.43
CA TYR A 230 11.14 10.07 -1.52
C TYR A 230 10.19 10.89 -0.64
N ILE A 231 8.89 10.67 -0.78
CA ILE A 231 7.85 11.39 -0.04
C ILE A 231 8.04 11.21 1.46
N ALA A 232 8.15 9.96 1.91
CA ALA A 232 8.29 9.64 3.32
C ALA A 232 9.57 10.24 3.90
N LYS A 233 10.67 10.27 3.13
CA LYS A 233 11.97 10.74 3.62
C LYS A 233 12.13 12.25 3.61
N TYR A 234 11.81 12.91 2.51
CA TYR A 234 12.16 14.32 2.30
C TYR A 234 10.98 15.26 2.48
N VAL A 235 9.77 14.81 2.14
CA VAL A 235 8.55 15.64 2.19
C VAL A 235 7.89 15.56 3.55
N VAL A 236 7.48 14.35 3.98
CA VAL A 236 6.77 14.11 5.24
C VAL A 236 7.74 13.92 6.41
N LYS A 237 8.91 13.33 6.14
CA LYS A 237 9.97 13.03 7.11
C LYS A 237 9.50 12.09 8.23
N ASP A 238 8.72 11.08 7.86
CA ASP A 238 8.19 10.06 8.76
C ASP A 238 8.99 8.75 8.62
N ALA A 239 9.59 8.32 9.72
CA ALA A 239 10.37 7.09 9.80
C ALA A 239 9.51 5.83 9.56
N THR A 240 8.26 5.82 10.04
CA THR A 240 7.36 4.68 9.89
C THR A 240 6.89 4.54 8.44
N ALA A 241 6.51 5.65 7.80
CA ALA A 241 6.17 5.68 6.38
C ALA A 241 7.36 5.29 5.50
N TYR A 242 8.59 5.71 5.85
CA TYR A 242 9.77 5.34 5.08
C TYR A 242 10.09 3.85 5.21
N ALA A 243 10.00 3.30 6.43
CA ALA A 243 10.15 1.87 6.65
C ALA A 243 9.07 1.08 5.88
N ASN A 244 7.80 1.52 5.92
CA ASN A 244 6.71 0.93 5.14
C ASN A 244 7.03 0.88 3.63
N ALA A 245 7.48 2.01 3.06
CA ALA A 245 7.90 2.09 1.66
C ALA A 245 9.06 1.13 1.33
N CYS A 246 10.05 1.01 2.22
CA CYS A 246 11.17 0.07 2.06
C CYS A 246 10.71 -1.39 2.09
N VAL A 247 9.81 -1.75 3.01
CA VAL A 247 9.27 -3.12 3.10
C VAL A 247 8.44 -3.46 1.87
N LEU A 248 7.54 -2.56 1.42
CA LEU A 248 6.76 -2.76 0.19
C LEU A 248 7.67 -2.92 -1.04
N LYS A 249 8.73 -2.13 -1.12
CA LYS A 249 9.73 -2.26 -2.18
C LYS A 249 10.49 -3.58 -2.10
N GLY A 250 10.85 -4.03 -0.89
CA GLY A 250 11.44 -5.34 -0.65
C GLY A 250 10.54 -6.47 -1.13
N ARG A 251 9.23 -6.41 -0.82
CA ARG A 251 8.22 -7.36 -1.31
C ARG A 251 8.13 -7.36 -2.84
N ALA A 252 8.09 -6.19 -3.46
CA ALA A 252 8.07 -6.06 -4.91
C ALA A 252 9.35 -6.65 -5.55
N CYS A 253 10.52 -6.37 -4.97
CA CYS A 253 11.79 -6.95 -5.39
C CYS A 253 11.76 -8.49 -5.28
N ALA A 254 11.33 -9.04 -4.15
CA ALA A 254 11.21 -10.48 -3.95
C ALA A 254 10.27 -11.13 -4.99
N ALA A 255 9.09 -10.55 -5.20
CA ALA A 255 8.11 -11.02 -6.19
C ALA A 255 8.62 -10.92 -7.64
N ALA A 256 9.41 -9.89 -7.96
CA ALA A 256 10.06 -9.73 -9.27
C ALA A 256 11.32 -10.61 -9.43
N GLY A 257 11.82 -11.21 -8.35
CA GLY A 257 13.03 -12.02 -8.33
C GLY A 257 14.32 -11.25 -8.05
N PHE A 258 14.28 -9.95 -7.75
CA PHE A 258 15.44 -9.15 -7.31
C PHE A 258 15.78 -9.45 -5.83
N VAL A 259 16.28 -10.65 -5.56
CA VAL A 259 16.49 -11.18 -4.21
C VAL A 259 17.55 -10.38 -3.46
N SER A 260 18.62 -9.96 -4.16
CA SER A 260 19.72 -9.22 -3.52
C SER A 260 19.26 -7.88 -2.94
N GLU A 261 18.46 -7.15 -3.70
CA GLU A 261 17.86 -5.88 -3.33
C GLU A 261 16.79 -6.04 -2.25
N ALA A 262 16.02 -7.13 -2.30
CA ALA A 262 15.03 -7.45 -1.26
C ALA A 262 15.69 -7.71 0.10
N CYS A 263 16.77 -8.52 0.12
CA CYS A 263 17.59 -8.76 1.31
C CYS A 263 18.13 -7.43 1.87
N ASP A 264 18.73 -6.62 1.01
CA ASP A 264 19.32 -5.33 1.39
C ASP A 264 18.30 -4.39 2.03
N LEU A 265 17.12 -4.24 1.42
CA LEU A 265 16.05 -3.39 1.94
C LEU A 265 15.54 -3.88 3.29
N LEU A 266 15.36 -5.19 3.47
CA LEU A 266 14.94 -5.74 4.75
C LEU A 266 16.01 -5.52 5.83
N PHE A 267 17.28 -5.83 5.55
CA PHE A 267 18.35 -5.59 6.50
C PHE A 267 18.49 -4.12 6.90
N ASP A 268 18.26 -3.21 5.95
CA ASP A 268 18.23 -1.77 6.25
C ASP A 268 17.08 -1.40 7.19
N VAL A 269 15.88 -1.96 6.99
CA VAL A 269 14.73 -1.72 7.88
C VAL A 269 14.95 -2.31 9.28
N TYR A 270 15.47 -3.53 9.37
CA TYR A 270 15.81 -4.18 10.65
C TYR A 270 16.91 -3.44 11.42
N ALA A 271 17.84 -2.78 10.72
CA ALA A 271 18.89 -1.97 11.32
C ALA A 271 18.54 -0.47 11.44
N GLY A 272 17.32 -0.06 11.06
CA GLY A 272 16.89 1.34 11.10
C GLY A 272 17.71 2.28 10.19
N ARG A 273 18.32 1.75 9.12
CA ARG A 273 19.17 2.51 8.19
C ARG A 273 18.33 3.33 7.23
N GLY A 274 18.84 4.52 6.89
CA GLY A 274 18.21 5.38 5.89
C GLY A 274 16.94 6.11 6.36
N LEU A 275 16.51 5.92 7.62
CA LEU A 275 15.39 6.64 8.23
C LEU A 275 15.61 8.17 8.18
N PRO A 276 14.54 8.99 8.17
CA PRO A 276 14.64 10.45 8.14
C PRO A 276 15.25 11.02 9.44
N ASP A 277 16.06 12.07 9.32
CA ASP A 277 16.84 12.67 10.42
C ASP A 277 16.03 13.49 11.45
N VAL A 278 14.70 13.30 11.53
CA VAL A 278 13.79 14.14 12.36
C VAL A 278 13.51 13.56 13.75
N VAL A 279 14.02 12.36 14.04
CA VAL A 279 13.90 11.77 15.38
C VAL A 279 15.02 12.34 16.28
N GLY A 280 14.66 13.22 17.21
CA GLY A 280 15.54 13.75 18.26
C GLY A 280 15.89 12.74 19.37
N ALA A 281 16.00 11.46 19.03
CA ALA A 281 16.69 10.50 19.88
C ALA A 281 18.19 10.76 19.76
N GLU A 282 18.94 10.63 20.86
CA GLU A 282 20.41 10.71 20.84
C GLU A 282 20.98 9.63 19.91
N ARG A 283 21.11 9.97 18.62
CA ARG A 283 21.93 9.25 17.65
C ARG A 283 23.28 9.94 17.56
N PRO A 284 24.36 9.19 17.26
CA PRO A 284 25.67 9.78 17.08
C PRO A 284 25.60 10.92 16.04
N PRO A 285 26.37 11.99 16.24
CA PRO A 285 26.15 13.27 15.58
C PRO A 285 26.32 13.19 14.06
N LYS A 286 25.63 14.13 13.38
CA LYS A 286 25.65 14.41 11.93
C LYS A 286 26.85 13.81 11.17
N GLY A 287 26.55 12.96 10.19
CA GLY A 287 27.53 12.57 9.17
C GLY A 287 28.46 11.41 9.52
N GLN A 288 28.18 10.62 10.56
CA GLN A 288 28.89 9.35 10.73
C GLN A 288 28.28 8.24 9.87
N THR A 289 29.10 7.79 8.92
CA THR A 289 29.24 6.42 8.40
C THR A 289 29.45 5.41 9.55
N GLY A 290 28.47 5.31 10.45
CA GLY A 290 28.56 4.60 11.74
C GLY A 290 27.46 3.58 12.00
N LEU A 291 26.64 3.25 11.01
CA LEU A 291 26.13 1.87 10.94
C LEU A 291 27.31 1.01 10.51
N PRO A 292 27.46 -0.24 11.00
CA PRO A 292 28.51 -1.11 10.52
C PRO A 292 28.47 -1.04 8.98
N PRO A 293 29.62 -0.82 8.31
CA PRO A 293 29.66 -0.89 6.86
C PRO A 293 28.92 -2.17 6.43
N LYS A 294 28.31 -2.20 5.23
CA LYS A 294 27.94 -3.47 4.57
C LYS A 294 29.22 -4.29 4.33
N LYS A 295 29.86 -4.72 5.41
CA LYS A 295 30.86 -5.74 5.42
C LYS A 295 30.07 -7.01 5.64
N ASP A 296 30.21 -7.91 4.68
CA ASP A 296 29.88 -9.32 4.80
C ASP A 296 28.39 -9.69 4.62
N MET A 297 27.59 -8.83 3.97
CA MET A 297 26.17 -9.09 3.70
C MET A 297 25.81 -8.76 2.26
N TYR A 298 26.30 -9.59 1.35
CA TYR A 298 25.91 -9.54 -0.06
C TYR A 298 25.25 -10.88 -0.39
N TYR A 299 24.09 -10.82 -1.04
CA TYR A 299 23.47 -11.99 -1.62
C TYR A 299 23.75 -11.95 -3.12
N ASP A 300 24.53 -12.91 -3.61
CA ASP A 300 24.78 -13.05 -5.04
C ASP A 300 23.62 -13.81 -5.68
N GLN A 301 22.81 -13.08 -6.45
CA GLN A 301 21.65 -13.64 -7.13
C GLN A 301 22.03 -14.59 -8.27
N THR A 302 23.29 -14.58 -8.74
CA THR A 302 23.77 -15.52 -9.76
C THR A 302 24.03 -16.92 -9.20
N LEU A 303 24.15 -17.03 -7.88
CA LEU A 303 24.36 -18.29 -7.17
C LEU A 303 23.07 -18.80 -6.52
N PRO A 304 22.89 -20.13 -6.40
CA PRO A 304 21.81 -20.71 -5.62
C PRO A 304 21.82 -20.23 -4.16
N ALA A 305 20.66 -20.26 -3.50
CA ALA A 305 20.55 -19.90 -2.09
C ALA A 305 21.39 -20.80 -1.16
N SER A 306 21.63 -22.06 -1.55
CA SER A 306 22.46 -23.01 -0.80
C SER A 306 23.98 -22.88 -1.04
N ALA A 307 24.41 -21.95 -1.91
CA ALA A 307 25.83 -21.73 -2.15
C ALA A 307 26.52 -21.16 -0.89
N GLU A 308 27.77 -21.57 -0.64
CA GLU A 308 28.57 -21.12 0.52
C GLU A 308 28.68 -19.58 0.60
N GLY A 309 28.72 -18.90 -0.55
CA GLY A 309 28.76 -17.43 -0.61
C GLY A 309 27.47 -16.74 -0.14
N ASN A 310 26.31 -17.38 -0.28
CA ASN A 310 25.02 -16.85 0.13
C ASN A 310 24.62 -17.29 1.55
N GLY A 311 25.22 -18.36 2.07
CA GLY A 311 24.94 -18.94 3.40
C GLY A 311 24.86 -17.91 4.53
N PRO A 312 25.85 -17.02 4.72
CA PRO A 312 25.82 -16.02 5.80
C PRO A 312 24.64 -15.04 5.70
N SER A 313 24.31 -14.61 4.48
CA SER A 313 23.19 -13.71 4.22
C SER A 313 21.85 -14.39 4.50
N VAL A 314 21.71 -15.67 4.12
CA VAL A 314 20.50 -16.47 4.36
C VAL A 314 20.32 -16.76 5.86
N GLN A 315 21.38 -17.19 6.55
CA GLN A 315 21.35 -17.44 7.99
C GLN A 315 20.93 -16.18 8.75
N LYS A 316 21.52 -15.03 8.42
CA LYS A 316 21.17 -13.77 9.06
C LYS A 316 19.74 -13.32 8.75
N LEU A 317 19.19 -13.62 7.57
CA LEU A 317 17.79 -13.36 7.27
C LEU A 317 16.86 -14.23 8.15
N VAL A 318 17.22 -15.49 8.37
CA VAL A 318 16.47 -16.38 9.28
C VAL A 318 16.51 -15.85 10.72
N GLU A 319 17.70 -15.50 11.21
CA GLU A 319 17.94 -15.02 12.57
C GLU A 319 17.52 -13.55 12.80
N SER A 320 17.18 -12.80 11.75
CA SER A 320 16.89 -11.37 11.90
C SER A 320 15.60 -11.14 12.68
N GLU A 321 15.72 -10.50 13.83
CA GLU A 321 14.63 -10.00 14.65
C GLU A 321 14.70 -8.47 14.75
N LEU A 322 13.54 -7.85 15.00
CA LEU A 322 13.47 -6.40 15.21
C LEU A 322 14.11 -6.06 16.58
N PRO A 323 15.09 -5.14 16.62
CA PRO A 323 15.59 -4.61 17.89
C PRO A 323 14.44 -4.01 18.71
N PRO A 324 14.48 -4.09 20.05
CA PRO A 324 13.37 -3.67 20.92
C PRO A 324 13.00 -2.19 20.71
N GLU A 325 13.99 -1.33 20.50
CA GLU A 325 13.79 0.10 20.22
C GLU A 325 12.97 0.35 18.94
N LEU A 326 13.24 -0.42 17.88
CA LEU A 326 12.48 -0.32 16.62
C LEU A 326 11.13 -1.04 16.73
N ALA A 327 11.04 -2.11 17.51
CA ALA A 327 9.78 -2.82 17.75
C ALA A 327 8.77 -1.95 18.51
N GLU A 328 9.23 -1.08 19.42
CA GLU A 328 8.39 -0.09 20.10
C GLU A 328 8.01 1.09 19.19
N ALA A 329 8.96 1.55 18.36
CA ALA A 329 8.71 2.66 17.44
C ALA A 329 7.79 2.29 16.26
N TYR A 330 7.77 1.03 15.84
CA TYR A 330 7.00 0.59 14.67
C TYR A 330 5.58 0.15 15.03
N PRO A 331 4.55 0.68 14.33
CA PRO A 331 3.17 0.25 14.55
C PRO A 331 3.00 -1.24 14.22
N ALA A 332 2.00 -1.88 14.82
CA ALA A 332 1.72 -3.30 14.61
C ALA A 332 1.53 -3.64 13.12
N SER A 333 0.89 -2.76 12.35
CA SER A 333 0.71 -2.93 10.90
C SER A 333 2.05 -3.06 10.15
N LEU A 334 3.03 -2.23 10.47
CA LEU A 334 4.36 -2.28 9.87
C LEU A 334 5.11 -3.55 10.32
N ARG A 335 5.01 -3.93 11.59
CA ARG A 335 5.62 -5.17 12.10
C ARG A 335 5.05 -6.42 11.41
N HIS A 336 3.73 -6.45 11.20
CA HIS A 336 3.06 -7.51 10.44
C HIS A 336 3.51 -7.54 8.97
N LEU A 337 3.61 -6.37 8.33
CA LEU A 337 4.08 -6.27 6.95
C LEU A 337 5.54 -6.71 6.81
N LEU A 338 6.39 -6.39 7.79
CA LEU A 338 7.78 -6.83 7.83
C LEU A 338 7.91 -8.35 7.96
N ALA A 339 7.14 -8.96 8.88
CA ALA A 339 7.08 -10.40 9.03
C ALA A 339 6.59 -11.08 7.74
N LEU A 340 5.55 -10.53 7.13
CA LEU A 340 5.02 -11.00 5.84
C LEU A 340 6.09 -10.92 4.74
N SER A 341 6.79 -9.80 4.63
CA SER A 341 7.86 -9.61 3.64
C SER A 341 9.04 -10.55 3.86
N LYS A 342 9.42 -10.82 5.12
CA LYS A 342 10.45 -11.79 5.47
C LYS A 342 10.02 -13.19 5.03
N GLY A 343 8.79 -13.60 5.35
CA GLY A 343 8.24 -14.89 4.95
C GLY A 343 8.20 -15.07 3.42
N GLU A 344 7.72 -14.06 2.69
CA GLU A 344 7.69 -14.08 1.21
C GLU A 344 9.10 -14.20 0.60
N LEU A 345 10.10 -13.51 1.18
CA LEU A 345 11.48 -13.61 0.72
C LEU A 345 12.08 -15.00 1.01
N LEU A 346 11.84 -15.56 2.19
CA LEU A 346 12.28 -16.92 2.54
C LEU A 346 11.68 -17.95 1.58
N LEU A 347 10.40 -17.85 1.24
CA LEU A 347 9.79 -18.71 0.22
C LEU A 347 10.45 -18.54 -1.14
N ARG A 348 10.78 -17.30 -1.51
CA ARG A 348 11.42 -17.03 -2.80
C ARG A 348 12.81 -17.66 -2.92
N LEU A 349 13.55 -17.76 -1.82
CA LEU A 349 14.85 -18.44 -1.78
C LEU A 349 14.76 -19.95 -2.03
N VAL A 350 13.59 -20.54 -1.77
CA VAL A 350 13.35 -21.99 -1.81
C VAL A 350 12.49 -22.42 -3.01
N ASP A 351 11.98 -21.46 -3.78
CA ASP A 351 11.01 -21.68 -4.86
C ASP A 351 11.57 -22.40 -6.10
N SER A 352 12.80 -22.95 -6.03
CA SER A 352 13.42 -23.78 -7.06
C SER A 352 12.75 -25.16 -7.23
N THR A 353 11.94 -25.62 -6.27
CA THR A 353 11.32 -26.95 -6.31
C THR A 353 9.82 -26.95 -6.02
N HIS A 354 9.11 -27.91 -6.63
CA HIS A 354 7.69 -28.20 -6.34
C HIS A 354 7.47 -29.01 -5.06
N GLN A 355 8.54 -29.52 -4.43
CA GLN A 355 8.48 -30.29 -3.19
C GLN A 355 8.71 -29.38 -1.99
N TRP A 356 8.02 -29.67 -0.88
CA TRP A 356 8.19 -28.98 0.39
C TRP A 356 8.21 -29.99 1.55
N PRO A 357 9.13 -29.89 2.53
CA PRO A 357 10.31 -29.03 2.58
C PRO A 357 11.25 -29.24 1.38
N HIS A 358 12.16 -28.30 1.13
CA HIS A 358 13.12 -28.42 0.03
C HIS A 358 14.00 -29.66 0.22
N PRO A 359 14.35 -30.40 -0.84
CA PRO A 359 15.19 -31.61 -0.73
C PRO A 359 16.66 -31.33 -0.34
N ASP A 360 17.07 -30.07 -0.32
CA ASP A 360 18.42 -29.64 0.06
C ASP A 360 18.45 -29.38 1.56
N GLU A 361 19.27 -30.14 2.30
CA GLU A 361 19.43 -30.01 3.75
C GLU A 361 19.87 -28.60 4.16
N ALA A 362 20.63 -27.88 3.31
CA ALA A 362 21.05 -26.52 3.59
C ALA A 362 19.87 -25.52 3.62
N LEU A 363 18.75 -25.84 2.97
CA LEU A 363 17.55 -25.00 2.90
C LEU A 363 16.44 -25.43 3.86
N ALA A 364 16.60 -26.56 4.56
CA ALA A 364 15.70 -26.99 5.63
C ALA A 364 15.43 -25.88 6.68
N PRO A 365 16.44 -25.18 7.24
CA PRO A 365 16.18 -24.11 8.21
C PRO A 365 15.41 -22.92 7.61
N VAL A 366 15.57 -22.67 6.31
CA VAL A 366 14.82 -21.61 5.59
C VAL A 366 13.34 -21.99 5.47
N CYS A 367 13.06 -23.27 5.20
CA CYS A 367 11.69 -23.80 5.13
C CYS A 367 11.00 -23.68 6.49
N GLU A 368 11.66 -24.13 7.55
CA GLU A 368 11.13 -24.06 8.92
C GLU A 368 10.88 -22.61 9.35
N ALA A 369 11.83 -21.71 9.06
CA ALA A 369 11.70 -20.29 9.36
C ALA A 369 10.54 -19.62 8.61
N ALA A 370 10.31 -19.99 7.33
CA ALA A 370 9.18 -19.48 6.57
C ALA A 370 7.85 -19.90 7.20
N GLU A 371 7.67 -21.18 7.51
CA GLU A 371 6.44 -21.68 8.15
C GLU A 371 6.20 -21.09 9.52
N ALA A 372 7.24 -21.00 10.35
CA ALA A 372 7.18 -20.37 11.66
C ALA A 372 6.75 -18.91 11.53
N THR A 373 7.29 -18.17 10.54
CA THR A 373 6.94 -16.76 10.31
C THR A 373 5.48 -16.59 9.93
N PHE A 374 4.96 -17.38 8.99
CA PHE A 374 3.55 -17.28 8.57
C PHE A 374 2.58 -17.74 9.66
N THR A 375 2.94 -18.79 10.42
CA THR A 375 2.11 -19.30 11.52
C THR A 375 2.05 -18.28 12.66
N ALA A 376 3.20 -17.78 13.11
CA ALA A 376 3.28 -16.77 14.16
C ALA A 376 2.56 -15.48 13.76
N LEU A 377 2.71 -15.03 12.51
CA LEU A 377 1.99 -13.85 12.02
C LEU A 377 0.47 -14.08 12.01
N ARG A 378 0.03 -15.22 11.49
CA ARG A 378 -1.39 -15.58 11.42
C ARG A 378 -2.01 -15.62 12.82
N ASP A 379 -1.34 -16.24 13.79
CA ASP A 379 -1.82 -16.34 15.16
C ASP A 379 -1.79 -14.98 15.87
N ALA A 380 -0.74 -14.18 15.70
CA ALA A 380 -0.67 -12.83 16.26
C ALA A 380 -1.81 -11.93 15.77
N VAL A 381 -2.15 -11.98 14.47
CA VAL A 381 -3.27 -11.20 13.92
C VAL A 381 -4.63 -11.78 14.34
N PHE A 382 -4.74 -13.11 14.42
CA PHE A 382 -5.96 -13.79 14.85
C PHE A 382 -6.29 -13.49 16.32
N GLU A 383 -5.33 -13.61 17.23
CA GLU A 383 -5.51 -13.27 18.65
C GLU A 383 -5.82 -11.78 18.84
N ALA A 384 -5.16 -10.89 18.10
CA ALA A 384 -5.45 -9.46 18.16
C ALA A 384 -6.89 -9.10 17.70
N GLY A 385 -7.54 -9.96 16.93
CA GLY A 385 -8.92 -9.78 16.47
C GLY A 385 -9.99 -10.43 17.35
N LYS A 386 -9.60 -11.21 18.36
CA LYS A 386 -10.54 -11.72 19.37
C LYS A 386 -10.88 -10.61 20.35
N VAL A 387 -12.11 -10.12 20.29
CA VAL A 387 -12.67 -9.30 21.35
C VAL A 387 -13.21 -10.25 22.42
N GLU A 388 -12.64 -10.22 23.62
CA GLU A 388 -13.24 -10.91 24.76
C GLU A 388 -14.65 -10.34 25.00
N PRO A 389 -15.67 -11.20 25.20
CA PRO A 389 -16.98 -10.70 25.57
C PRO A 389 -16.85 -9.91 26.87
N GLU A 390 -17.36 -8.67 26.91
CA GLU A 390 -17.59 -7.98 28.18
C GLU A 390 -18.36 -8.94 29.10
N GLU A 391 -17.82 -9.20 30.29
CA GLU A 391 -18.51 -10.00 31.31
C GLU A 391 -19.93 -9.44 31.45
N PRO A 392 -20.98 -10.24 31.21
CA PRO A 392 -22.33 -9.78 31.46
C PRO A 392 -22.42 -9.41 32.93
N ALA A 393 -22.87 -8.18 33.22
CA ALA A 393 -23.17 -7.74 34.57
C ALA A 393 -24.02 -8.83 35.26
N GLU A 394 -23.64 -9.19 36.50
CA GLU A 394 -24.28 -10.28 37.25
C GLU A 394 -25.81 -10.17 37.16
N PRO A 395 -26.52 -11.24 36.75
CA PRO A 395 -27.97 -11.20 36.68
C PRO A 395 -28.56 -11.03 38.08
N ALA A 396 -29.58 -10.17 38.20
CA ALA A 396 -30.38 -10.09 39.41
C ALA A 396 -31.04 -11.45 39.70
N GLU A 397 -31.13 -11.84 40.97
CA GLU A 397 -31.64 -13.15 41.41
C GLU A 397 -33.00 -13.48 40.75
N GLY A 398 -33.02 -14.49 39.88
CA GLY A 398 -34.26 -15.11 39.36
C GLY A 398 -34.39 -15.25 37.84
N GLU A 399 -33.49 -14.72 37.02
CA GLU A 399 -33.50 -14.94 35.56
C GLU A 399 -32.47 -15.98 35.12
N GLU A 400 -32.88 -16.91 34.24
CA GLU A 400 -31.96 -17.84 33.57
C GLU A 400 -30.92 -17.05 32.76
N PRO A 401 -29.63 -17.43 32.80
CA PRO A 401 -28.60 -16.71 32.07
C PRO A 401 -28.91 -16.75 30.57
N PRO A 402 -28.90 -15.59 29.86
CA PRO A 402 -29.03 -15.61 28.42
C PRO A 402 -27.90 -16.46 27.83
N PRO A 403 -28.14 -17.19 26.72
CA PRO A 403 -27.10 -17.97 26.07
C PRO A 403 -25.92 -17.03 25.78
N THR A 404 -24.76 -17.36 26.34
CA THR A 404 -23.51 -16.61 26.11
C THR A 404 -23.36 -16.40 24.61
N PRO A 405 -23.41 -15.17 24.11
CA PRO A 405 -23.21 -14.94 22.69
C PRO A 405 -21.81 -15.45 22.34
N ALA A 406 -21.73 -16.27 21.29
CA ALA A 406 -20.43 -16.69 20.77
C ALA A 406 -19.56 -15.45 20.55
N PRO A 407 -18.27 -15.49 20.90
CA PRO A 407 -17.39 -14.32 20.83
C PRO A 407 -17.46 -13.76 19.41
N ARG A 408 -17.93 -12.51 19.27
CA ARG A 408 -17.97 -11.83 17.98
C ARG A 408 -16.54 -11.47 17.61
N GLN A 409 -16.02 -12.12 16.58
CA GLN A 409 -14.73 -11.79 16.01
C GLN A 409 -14.89 -10.52 15.17
N ASN A 410 -14.37 -9.39 15.67
CA ASN A 410 -14.42 -8.11 14.97
C ASN A 410 -13.09 -7.87 14.27
N TYR A 411 -12.85 -8.58 13.16
CA TYR A 411 -11.66 -8.30 12.36
C TYR A 411 -11.85 -7.04 11.52
N THR A 412 -10.80 -6.22 11.44
CA THR A 412 -10.70 -5.22 10.38
C THR A 412 -10.47 -5.93 9.04
N ARG A 413 -10.88 -5.31 7.91
CA ARG A 413 -10.61 -5.86 6.56
C ARG A 413 -9.12 -6.12 6.32
N LEU A 414 -8.24 -5.33 6.93
CA LEU A 414 -6.80 -5.47 6.81
C LEU A 414 -6.30 -6.71 7.58
N ALA A 415 -6.79 -6.94 8.80
CA ALA A 415 -6.49 -8.15 9.57
C ALA A 415 -6.94 -9.41 8.83
N LEU A 416 -8.16 -9.41 8.27
CA LEU A 416 -8.67 -10.50 7.44
C LEU A 416 -7.79 -10.77 6.21
N SER A 417 -7.33 -9.71 5.53
CA SER A 417 -6.46 -9.86 4.36
C SER A 417 -5.12 -10.49 4.73
N VAL A 418 -4.55 -10.19 5.90
CA VAL A 418 -3.29 -10.78 6.36
C VAL A 418 -3.49 -12.25 6.72
N ILE A 419 -4.54 -12.57 7.49
CA ILE A 419 -4.90 -13.96 7.83
C ILE A 419 -5.12 -14.78 6.56
N ALA A 420 -5.91 -14.27 5.62
CA ALA A 420 -6.17 -14.94 4.35
C ALA A 420 -4.88 -15.18 3.55
N GLN A 421 -3.98 -14.20 3.52
CA GLN A 421 -2.71 -14.37 2.82
C GLN A 421 -1.83 -15.45 3.48
N CYS A 422 -1.72 -15.47 4.81
CA CYS A 422 -0.97 -16.50 5.52
C CYS A 422 -1.59 -17.90 5.31
N ASP A 423 -2.92 -18.02 5.41
CA ASP A 423 -3.60 -19.32 5.25
C ASP A 423 -3.50 -19.86 3.82
N LEU A 424 -3.57 -19.00 2.79
CA LEU A 424 -3.34 -19.40 1.40
C LEU A 424 -1.91 -19.91 1.18
N VAL A 425 -0.91 -19.22 1.74
CA VAL A 425 0.49 -19.63 1.65
C VAL A 425 0.68 -20.99 2.34
N LEU A 426 0.22 -21.12 3.59
CA LEU A 426 0.38 -22.35 4.37
C LEU A 426 -0.38 -23.53 3.76
N ALA A 427 -1.56 -23.30 3.17
CA ALA A 427 -2.27 -24.33 2.39
C ALA A 427 -1.45 -24.78 1.17
N GLY A 428 -0.82 -23.86 0.44
CA GLY A 428 0.07 -24.19 -0.67
C GLY A 428 1.31 -25.00 -0.23
N LEU A 429 1.85 -24.74 0.96
CA LEU A 429 2.95 -25.54 1.52
C LEU A 429 2.51 -26.96 1.90
N LEU A 430 1.30 -27.12 2.45
CA LEU A 430 0.69 -28.43 2.74
C LEU A 430 0.41 -29.23 1.46
N GLU A 431 -0.03 -28.55 0.39
CA GLU A 431 -0.19 -29.17 -0.93
C GLU A 431 1.15 -29.70 -1.46
N LYS A 432 2.22 -28.90 -1.39
CA LYS A 432 3.58 -29.32 -1.77
C LYS A 432 4.11 -30.51 -0.94
N ARG A 433 3.58 -30.74 0.27
CA ARG A 433 3.85 -31.92 1.13
C ARG A 433 3.01 -33.15 0.79
N GLY A 434 1.98 -33.01 -0.05
CA GLY A 434 0.98 -34.04 -0.32
C GLY A 434 -0.11 -34.17 0.75
N LEU A 435 -0.18 -33.24 1.71
CA LEU A 435 -1.17 -33.21 2.80
C LEU A 435 -2.45 -32.48 2.37
N LEU A 436 -3.13 -33.01 1.35
CA LEU A 436 -4.28 -32.37 0.71
C LEU A 436 -5.47 -32.19 1.67
N THR A 437 -5.69 -33.10 2.60
CA THR A 437 -6.79 -33.01 3.57
C THR A 437 -6.61 -31.82 4.50
N GLU A 438 -5.41 -31.64 5.05
CA GLU A 438 -5.09 -30.52 5.95
C GLU A 438 -5.14 -29.18 5.20
N ALA A 439 -4.70 -29.16 3.93
CA ALA A 439 -4.82 -27.99 3.07
C ALA A 439 -6.30 -27.60 2.86
N LEU A 440 -7.16 -28.57 2.59
CA LEU A 440 -8.60 -28.35 2.41
C LEU A 440 -9.28 -27.89 3.70
N ASP A 441 -8.95 -28.49 4.85
CA ASP A 441 -9.49 -28.10 6.15
C ASP A 441 -9.12 -26.64 6.47
N ARG A 442 -7.89 -26.24 6.15
CA ARG A 442 -7.44 -24.85 6.33
C ARG A 442 -8.21 -23.87 5.43
N LEU A 443 -8.41 -24.21 4.16
CA LEU A 443 -9.19 -23.39 3.23
C LEU A 443 -10.67 -23.32 3.62
N ALA A 444 -11.24 -24.41 4.15
CA ALA A 444 -12.60 -24.43 4.69
C ALA A 444 -12.72 -23.51 5.91
N GLY A 445 -11.72 -23.53 6.81
CA GLY A 445 -11.62 -22.60 7.93
C GLY A 445 -11.59 -21.15 7.47
N LEU A 446 -10.74 -20.82 6.48
CA LEU A 446 -10.69 -19.48 5.89
C LEU A 446 -12.04 -19.04 5.30
N SER A 447 -12.70 -19.93 4.55
CA SER A 447 -14.03 -19.66 3.97
C SER A 447 -15.08 -19.37 5.04
N SER A 448 -15.08 -20.15 6.13
CA SER A 448 -15.98 -19.92 7.27
C SER A 448 -15.72 -18.57 7.95
N LEU A 449 -14.45 -18.16 8.03
CA LEU A 449 -14.04 -16.90 8.65
C LEU A 449 -14.45 -15.68 7.79
N LEU A 450 -14.26 -15.77 6.47
CA LEU A 450 -14.69 -14.72 5.53
C LEU A 450 -16.21 -14.58 5.46
N THR A 451 -16.96 -15.68 5.55
CA THR A 451 -18.44 -15.66 5.52
C THR A 451 -19.04 -15.17 6.83
N SER A 452 -18.49 -15.58 7.97
CA SER A 452 -18.94 -15.12 9.31
C SER A 452 -18.63 -13.65 9.59
N SER A 453 -17.52 -13.12 9.07
CA SER A 453 -17.19 -11.68 9.16
C SER A 453 -17.94 -10.82 8.13
N GLY A 454 -18.65 -11.42 7.18
CA GLY A 454 -19.29 -10.76 6.04
C GLY A 454 -20.73 -10.27 6.24
N ALA A 455 -21.23 -10.14 7.48
CA ALA A 455 -22.58 -9.62 7.73
C ALA A 455 -22.76 -8.24 7.06
N ALA A 456 -23.77 -8.14 6.20
CA ALA A 456 -24.06 -6.99 5.35
C ALA A 456 -24.10 -5.67 6.15
N PRO A 457 -23.76 -4.51 5.54
CA PRO A 457 -24.01 -3.22 6.17
C PRO A 457 -25.49 -3.15 6.56
N PRO A 458 -25.83 -2.61 7.76
CA PRO A 458 -27.22 -2.43 8.13
C PRO A 458 -27.91 -1.62 7.02
N PRO A 459 -29.15 -1.98 6.62
CA PRO A 459 -29.90 -1.16 5.70
C PRO A 459 -29.93 0.28 6.24
N PRO A 460 -29.87 1.30 5.36
CA PRO A 460 -29.94 2.68 5.80
C PRO A 460 -31.19 2.84 6.70
N PRO A 461 -31.05 3.44 7.90
CA PRO A 461 -32.20 3.69 8.75
C PRO A 461 -33.16 4.61 7.99
N GLY A 462 -34.26 4.05 7.50
CA GLY A 462 -35.22 4.77 6.65
C GLY A 462 -35.87 3.96 5.53
N ALA A 463 -35.46 2.72 5.24
CA ALA A 463 -36.25 1.82 4.41
C ALA A 463 -37.43 1.22 5.21
N GLY A 464 -38.28 2.10 5.72
CA GLY A 464 -39.62 1.76 6.15
C GLY A 464 -40.48 1.54 4.92
N LEU A 465 -41.22 0.43 4.94
CA LEU A 465 -42.30 0.05 4.05
C LEU A 465 -43.02 1.25 3.41
N GLY A 466 -43.03 1.25 2.08
CA GLY A 466 -43.90 2.04 1.21
C GLY A 466 -44.11 1.25 -0.07
#